data_AF-A0A7V3U3B4-F1
#
_entry.id   AF-A0A7V3U3B4-F1
#
_cell.length_a   1.000
_cell.length_b   1.000
_cell.length_c   1.000
_cell.angle_alpha   90.00
_cell.angle_beta   90.00
_cell.angle_gamma   90.00
#
_symmetry.space_group_name_H-M   'P 1'
#
loop_
_entity.id
_entity.type
_entity.pdbx_description
1 polymer ?
#
loop_
_entity_poly.entity_id
_entity_poly.type
_entity_poly.pdbx_seq_one_letter_code
_entity_poly.pdbx_strand_id
1 'polypeptide(L)'
;MTLMKPTRRDLLKLAAMAPAMAFPLSARAELGPPTGDNPAHFRFSIGDARLTIISDGYFETPVSGIGVNADPAEVQAFMAAHFLPTDKAYAHTNHLYIEIGDAKVLVDVGSGSRFFDTTGRLMANMEAAGIDPQGITHVVMTHAHPDHILGIRDDFDEA
;
A
#
# COMPACT_ATOMS: atom_id res chain seq x y z
N MET A 1 -19.00 35.84 58.60
CA MET A 1 -18.31 35.65 57.30
C MET A 1 -17.23 36.72 57.20
N THR A 2 -15.96 36.34 57.34
CA THR A 2 -14.84 37.30 57.23
C THR A 2 -14.57 37.54 55.74
N LEU A 3 -14.82 38.75 55.25
CA LEU A 3 -14.43 39.12 53.88
C LEU A 3 -12.89 39.12 53.79
N MET A 4 -12.32 38.25 52.96
CA MET A 4 -10.91 38.38 52.57
C MET A 4 -10.71 39.72 51.87
N LYS A 5 -9.83 40.56 52.42
CA LYS A 5 -9.35 41.79 51.77
C LYS A 5 -7.92 41.52 51.28
N PRO A 6 -7.71 41.23 49.99
CA PRO A 6 -6.37 40.96 49.48
C PRO A 6 -5.49 42.18 49.68
N THR A 7 -4.25 41.95 50.14
CA THR A 7 -3.28 43.04 50.28
C THR A 7 -2.70 43.42 48.92
N ARG A 8 -2.10 44.60 48.82
CA ARG A 8 -1.37 45.01 47.60
C ARG A 8 -0.31 43.98 47.19
N ARG A 9 0.28 43.30 48.17
CA ARG A 9 1.28 42.25 47.97
C ARG A 9 0.66 40.96 47.39
N ASP A 10 -0.58 40.66 47.75
CA ASP A 10 -1.32 39.52 47.19
C ASP A 10 -1.75 39.80 45.76
N LEU A 11 -2.17 41.04 45.46
CA LEU A 11 -2.49 41.47 44.09
C LEU A 11 -1.27 41.46 43.18
N LEU A 12 -0.09 41.88 43.66
CA LEU A 12 1.16 41.80 42.88
C LEU A 12 1.61 40.35 42.63
N LYS A 13 1.44 39.45 43.60
CA LYS A 13 1.72 38.02 43.41
C LYS A 13 0.81 37.39 42.36
N LEU A 14 -0.48 37.78 42.35
CA LEU A 14 -1.44 37.31 41.35
C LEU A 14 -1.11 37.83 39.94
N ALA A 15 -0.69 39.09 39.82
CA ALA A 15 -0.27 39.70 38.56
C ALA A 15 1.00 39.04 37.98
N ALA A 16 1.92 38.57 38.83
CA ALA A 16 3.11 37.84 38.41
C ALA A 16 2.81 36.44 37.85
N MET A 17 1.62 35.87 38.10
CA MET A 17 1.18 34.59 37.52
C MET A 17 0.48 34.75 36.16
N ALA A 18 0.09 35.97 35.77
CA ALA A 18 -0.60 36.23 34.51
C ALA A 18 0.22 35.90 33.23
N PRO A 19 1.56 36.10 33.18
CA PRO A 19 2.35 35.78 31.98
C PRO A 19 2.42 34.28 31.68
N ALA A 20 2.24 33.42 32.69
CA ALA A 20 2.27 31.96 32.52
C ALA A 20 1.06 31.42 31.73
N MET A 21 -0.04 32.18 31.67
CA MET A 21 -1.26 31.80 30.94
C MET A 21 -1.30 32.36 29.50
N ALA A 22 -0.27 33.11 29.08
CA ALA A 22 -0.22 33.79 27.79
C ALA A 22 0.72 33.13 26.76
N PHE A 23 1.37 32.01 27.10
CA PHE A 23 2.05 31.22 26.09
C PHE A 23 1.01 30.56 25.19
N PRO A 24 0.99 30.83 23.87
CA PRO A 24 0.17 30.04 22.97
C PRO A 24 0.66 28.60 23.11
N LEU A 25 -0.22 27.72 23.59
CA LEU A 25 0.00 26.28 23.52
C LEU A 25 0.26 26.01 22.04
N SER A 26 1.52 25.76 21.69
CA SER A 26 1.88 25.39 20.33
C SER A 26 1.32 23.99 20.14
N ALA A 27 0.08 23.90 19.66
CA ALA A 27 -0.50 22.65 19.22
C ALA A 27 0.39 22.13 18.09
N ARG A 28 1.28 21.19 18.43
CA ARG A 28 2.04 20.47 17.42
C ARG A 28 1.03 19.60 16.71
N ALA A 29 0.85 19.82 15.41
CA ALA A 29 0.12 18.89 14.58
C ALA A 29 0.89 17.57 14.60
N GLU A 30 0.40 16.60 15.36
CA GLU A 30 0.86 15.23 15.25
C GLU A 30 0.06 14.56 14.14
N LEU A 31 0.76 13.92 13.21
CA LEU A 31 0.12 13.09 12.21
C LEU A 31 -0.52 11.91 12.95
N GLY A 32 -1.85 11.83 12.89
CA GLY A 32 -2.57 10.64 13.33
C GLY A 32 -2.24 9.43 12.46
N PRO A 33 -2.56 8.22 12.92
CA PRO A 33 -2.44 7.02 12.08
C PRO A 33 -3.30 7.18 10.82
N PRO A 34 -2.93 6.51 9.71
CA PRO A 34 -3.76 6.48 8.51
C PRO A 34 -5.19 6.05 8.85
N THR A 35 -6.18 6.77 8.34
CA THR A 35 -7.61 6.47 8.58
C THR A 35 -8.18 5.44 7.60
N GLY A 36 -7.35 4.86 6.74
CA GLY A 36 -7.72 3.88 5.73
C GLY A 36 -6.50 3.35 4.99
N ASP A 37 -6.73 2.38 4.10
CA ASP A 37 -5.68 1.76 3.29
C ASP A 37 -5.25 2.68 2.13
N ASN A 38 -4.02 2.49 1.68
CA ASN A 38 -3.54 3.15 0.46
C ASN A 38 -4.27 2.60 -0.77
N PRO A 39 -4.49 3.43 -1.81
CA PRO A 39 -5.02 2.93 -3.07
C PRO A 39 -4.16 1.78 -3.62
N ALA A 40 -4.79 0.65 -3.92
CA ALA A 40 -4.15 -0.52 -4.50
C ALA A 40 -3.96 -0.42 -6.02
N HIS A 41 -3.99 0.80 -6.55
CA HIS A 41 -3.82 1.07 -7.97
C HIS A 41 -3.15 2.42 -8.22
N PHE A 42 -2.47 2.54 -9.36
CA PHE A 42 -1.78 3.76 -9.79
C PHE A 42 -2.07 4.02 -11.27
N ARG A 43 -2.41 5.27 -11.62
CA ARG A 43 -2.79 5.66 -12.98
C ARG A 43 -1.80 6.60 -13.63
N PHE A 44 -1.54 6.38 -14.90
CA PHE A 44 -0.73 7.24 -15.74
C PHE A 44 -1.12 7.07 -17.21
N SER A 45 -0.55 7.89 -18.09
CA SER A 45 -0.80 7.81 -19.53
C SER A 45 0.51 7.75 -20.31
N ILE A 46 0.47 7.06 -21.46
CA ILE A 46 1.55 7.06 -22.46
C ILE A 46 0.89 7.32 -23.81
N GLY A 47 1.10 8.53 -24.36
CA GLY A 47 0.36 8.96 -25.56
C GLY A 47 -1.15 8.92 -25.31
N ASP A 48 -1.89 8.27 -26.23
CA ASP A 48 -3.35 8.10 -26.13
C ASP A 48 -3.77 6.94 -25.22
N ALA A 49 -2.83 6.13 -24.73
CA ALA A 49 -3.13 5.04 -23.82
C ALA A 49 -3.27 5.54 -22.38
N ARG A 50 -4.34 5.11 -21.70
CA ARG A 50 -4.53 5.27 -20.25
C ARG A 50 -4.20 3.95 -19.57
N LEU A 51 -3.28 3.99 -18.62
CA LEU A 51 -2.73 2.82 -17.93
C LEU A 51 -3.08 2.87 -16.45
N THR A 52 -3.47 1.73 -15.90
CA THR A 52 -3.69 1.53 -14.47
C THR A 52 -2.93 0.29 -14.01
N ILE A 53 -1.93 0.48 -13.15
CA ILE A 53 -1.34 -0.64 -12.40
C ILE A 53 -2.29 -0.99 -11.27
N ILE A 54 -2.56 -2.27 -11.06
CA ILE A 54 -3.48 -2.79 -10.07
C ILE A 54 -2.77 -3.90 -9.30
N SER A 55 -2.74 -3.81 -7.98
CA SER A 55 -2.12 -4.84 -7.16
C SER A 55 -3.04 -6.05 -7.03
N ASP A 56 -2.48 -7.25 -7.15
CA ASP A 56 -3.11 -8.50 -6.71
C ASP A 56 -2.73 -8.86 -5.27
N GLY A 57 -1.90 -8.04 -4.62
CA GLY A 57 -1.37 -8.24 -3.28
C GLY A 57 0.13 -8.41 -3.28
N TYR A 58 0.62 -9.33 -2.46
CA TYR A 58 2.04 -9.64 -2.32
C TYR A 58 2.25 -11.07 -1.83
N PHE A 59 3.47 -11.57 -1.94
CA PHE A 59 3.88 -12.80 -1.28
C PHE A 59 5.31 -12.68 -0.74
N GLU A 60 5.64 -13.53 0.23
CA GLU A 60 6.97 -13.65 0.80
C GLU A 60 7.53 -15.06 0.54
N THR A 61 8.79 -15.15 0.15
CA THR A 61 9.53 -16.41 0.06
C THR A 61 10.82 -16.33 0.87
N PRO A 62 11.44 -17.46 1.25
CA PRO A 62 12.79 -17.44 1.81
C PRO A 62 13.78 -16.78 0.84
N VAL A 63 14.74 -15.99 1.36
CA VAL A 63 15.78 -15.36 0.52
C VAL A 63 16.63 -16.39 -0.22
N SER A 64 16.73 -17.63 0.30
CA SER A 64 17.41 -18.74 -0.38
C SER A 64 16.81 -19.10 -1.75
N GLY A 65 15.57 -18.67 -2.04
CA GLY A 65 14.95 -18.82 -3.36
C GLY A 65 15.30 -17.71 -4.35
N ILE A 66 15.98 -16.64 -3.92
CA ILE A 66 16.36 -15.51 -4.77
C ILE A 66 17.86 -15.58 -5.08
N GLY A 67 18.22 -15.21 -6.32
CA GLY A 67 19.62 -15.13 -6.71
C GLY A 67 20.35 -16.47 -6.60
N VAL A 68 19.65 -17.59 -6.85
CA VAL A 68 20.15 -18.96 -6.62
C VAL A 68 21.45 -19.32 -7.36
N ASN A 69 21.84 -18.51 -8.35
CA ASN A 69 23.07 -18.66 -9.13
C ASN A 69 24.21 -17.74 -8.63
N ALA A 70 24.03 -17.00 -7.53
CA ALA A 70 25.02 -16.13 -6.91
C ALA A 70 25.49 -16.69 -5.55
N ASP A 71 26.59 -16.16 -5.02
CA ASP A 71 27.05 -16.50 -3.67
C ASP A 71 25.99 -16.03 -2.65
N PRO A 72 25.48 -16.91 -1.76
CA PRO A 72 24.53 -16.53 -0.73
C PRO A 72 24.99 -15.34 0.12
N ALA A 73 26.29 -15.20 0.41
CA ALA A 73 26.80 -14.08 1.20
C ALA A 73 26.66 -12.74 0.45
N GLU A 74 26.80 -12.74 -0.87
CA GLU A 74 26.59 -11.55 -1.72
C GLU A 74 25.11 -11.18 -1.78
N VAL A 75 24.22 -12.16 -1.90
CA VAL A 75 22.76 -11.92 -1.85
C VAL A 75 22.37 -11.27 -0.52
N GLN A 76 22.86 -11.81 0.60
CA GLN A 76 22.61 -11.26 1.94
C GLN A 76 23.13 -9.83 2.10
N ALA A 77 24.35 -9.56 1.63
CA ALA A 77 24.94 -8.24 1.66
C ALA A 77 24.14 -7.24 0.80
N PHE A 78 23.65 -7.66 -0.38
CA PHE A 78 22.80 -6.85 -1.24
C PHE A 78 21.47 -6.49 -0.56
N MET A 79 20.77 -7.48 0.01
CA MET A 79 19.52 -7.25 0.73
C MET A 79 19.72 -6.23 1.87
N ALA A 80 20.75 -6.43 2.68
CA ALA A 80 21.07 -5.53 3.80
C ALA A 80 21.42 -4.10 3.32
N ALA A 81 22.20 -3.96 2.24
CA ALA A 81 22.57 -2.67 1.68
C ALA A 81 21.37 -1.86 1.17
N HIS A 82 20.27 -2.53 0.80
CA HIS A 82 19.02 -1.92 0.33
C HIS A 82 17.92 -1.86 1.39
N PHE A 83 18.27 -2.09 2.66
CA PHE A 83 17.31 -2.09 3.79
C PHE A 83 16.18 -3.12 3.63
N LEU A 84 16.45 -4.21 2.92
CA LEU A 84 15.51 -5.32 2.76
C LEU A 84 15.77 -6.41 3.82
N PRO A 85 14.75 -7.21 4.19
CA PRO A 85 14.94 -8.35 5.07
C PRO A 85 15.93 -9.36 4.48
N THR A 86 16.78 -9.92 5.34
CA THR A 86 17.83 -10.87 4.96
C THR A 86 17.36 -12.32 5.00
N ASP A 87 16.25 -12.60 5.66
CA ASP A 87 15.64 -13.92 5.79
C ASP A 87 14.48 -14.15 4.82
N LYS A 88 13.80 -13.08 4.41
CA LYS A 88 12.64 -13.11 3.51
C LYS A 88 12.77 -12.17 2.33
N ALA A 89 12.32 -12.65 1.16
CA ALA A 89 12.13 -11.85 -0.02
C ALA A 89 10.65 -11.50 -0.16
N TYR A 90 10.33 -10.22 -0.16
CA TYR A 90 8.99 -9.69 -0.37
C TYR A 90 8.82 -9.33 -1.85
N ALA A 91 7.74 -9.80 -2.47
CA ALA A 91 7.40 -9.49 -3.85
C ALA A 91 5.96 -8.96 -3.96
N HIS A 92 5.79 -7.84 -4.65
CA HIS A 92 4.47 -7.34 -5.04
C HIS A 92 3.97 -8.09 -6.28
N THR A 93 2.69 -8.43 -6.31
CA THR A 93 2.00 -8.90 -7.53
C THR A 93 1.21 -7.73 -8.11
N ASN A 94 1.59 -7.31 -9.32
CA ASN A 94 1.02 -6.14 -9.99
C ASN A 94 0.65 -6.48 -11.43
N HIS A 95 -0.54 -6.06 -11.84
CA HIS A 95 -1.08 -6.26 -13.18
C HIS A 95 -1.37 -4.92 -13.84
N LEU A 96 -1.35 -4.91 -15.17
CA LEU A 96 -1.53 -3.69 -15.94
C LEU A 96 -2.86 -3.75 -16.70
N TYR A 97 -3.70 -2.75 -16.47
CA TYR A 97 -4.89 -2.49 -17.27
C TYR A 97 -4.64 -1.31 -18.21
N ILE A 98 -4.93 -1.48 -19.49
CA ILE A 98 -4.67 -0.52 -20.55
C ILE A 98 -5.96 -0.21 -21.30
N GLU A 99 -6.24 1.07 -21.46
CA GLU A 99 -7.32 1.56 -22.29
C GLU A 99 -6.73 2.35 -23.46
N ILE A 100 -7.03 1.91 -24.68
CA ILE A 100 -6.56 2.56 -25.91
C ILE A 100 -7.58 2.36 -27.04
N GLY A 101 -8.16 3.46 -27.53
CA GLY A 101 -9.32 3.40 -28.42
C GLY A 101 -10.46 2.60 -27.78
N ASP A 102 -10.96 1.58 -28.49
CA ASP A 102 -11.99 0.67 -27.99
C ASP A 102 -11.42 -0.52 -27.20
N ALA A 103 -10.09 -0.68 -27.16
CA ALA A 103 -9.44 -1.80 -26.48
C ALA A 103 -9.28 -1.52 -24.98
N LYS A 104 -9.74 -2.49 -24.19
CA LYS A 104 -9.54 -2.62 -22.74
C LYS A 104 -8.75 -3.90 -22.49
N VAL A 105 -7.45 -3.77 -22.27
CA VAL A 105 -6.50 -4.88 -22.19
C VAL A 105 -6.09 -5.09 -20.75
N LEU A 106 -6.18 -6.32 -20.25
CA LEU A 106 -5.60 -6.73 -18.98
C LEU A 106 -4.35 -7.59 -19.24
N VAL A 107 -3.22 -7.21 -18.65
CA VAL A 107 -1.96 -7.97 -18.70
C VAL A 107 -1.85 -8.81 -17.43
N ASP A 108 -1.90 -10.13 -17.57
CA ASP A 108 -2.02 -11.12 -16.49
C ASP A 108 -3.33 -11.01 -15.69
N VAL A 109 -3.79 -12.13 -15.13
CA VAL A 109 -5.08 -12.23 -14.41
C VAL A 109 -4.89 -12.51 -12.91
N GLY A 110 -3.67 -12.36 -12.41
CA GLY A 110 -3.35 -12.57 -11.00
C GLY A 110 -3.43 -14.03 -10.56
N SER A 111 -3.34 -14.24 -9.25
CA SER A 111 -3.26 -15.58 -8.69
C SER A 111 -4.59 -16.24 -8.38
N GLY A 112 -5.69 -15.48 -8.41
CA GLY A 112 -6.94 -15.90 -7.79
C GLY A 112 -6.71 -16.36 -6.33
N SER A 113 -7.51 -17.32 -5.87
CA SER A 113 -7.51 -17.84 -4.49
C SER A 113 -6.52 -18.98 -4.23
N ARG A 114 -5.63 -19.33 -5.18
CA ARG A 114 -4.91 -20.62 -5.18
C ARG A 114 -3.37 -20.52 -5.11
N PHE A 115 -2.80 -19.38 -4.69
CA PHE A 115 -1.34 -19.21 -4.57
C PHE A 115 -0.87 -18.88 -3.15
N PHE A 116 -1.05 -17.64 -2.68
CA PHE A 116 -0.81 -17.22 -1.30
C PHE A 116 -2.04 -16.49 -0.76
N ASP A 117 -2.32 -16.58 0.54
CA ASP A 117 -3.46 -15.89 1.17
C ASP A 117 -3.37 -14.36 1.09
N THR A 118 -2.15 -13.84 0.86
CA THR A 118 -1.84 -12.43 0.70
C THR A 118 -1.96 -11.93 -0.75
N THR A 119 -2.26 -12.81 -1.70
CA THR A 119 -2.53 -12.48 -3.12
C THR A 119 -4.03 -12.63 -3.45
N GLY A 120 -4.41 -12.64 -4.73
CA GLY A 120 -5.80 -12.82 -5.17
C GLY A 120 -6.70 -11.59 -4.99
N ARG A 121 -6.12 -10.39 -4.89
CA ARG A 121 -6.84 -9.13 -4.67
C ARG A 121 -7.24 -8.41 -5.96
N LEU A 122 -6.80 -8.88 -7.13
CA LEU A 122 -6.95 -8.16 -8.40
C LEU A 122 -8.40 -7.73 -8.68
N MET A 123 -9.38 -8.63 -8.53
CA MET A 123 -10.79 -8.34 -8.84
C MET A 123 -11.35 -7.23 -7.93
N ALA A 124 -11.13 -7.33 -6.62
CA ALA A 124 -11.57 -6.31 -5.67
C ALA A 124 -10.88 -4.96 -5.91
N ASN A 125 -9.58 -4.98 -6.27
CA ASN A 125 -8.81 -3.77 -6.53
C ASN A 125 -9.16 -3.12 -7.88
N MET A 126 -9.58 -3.91 -8.88
CA MET A 126 -10.19 -3.40 -10.12
C MET A 126 -11.51 -2.68 -9.84
N GLU A 127 -12.39 -3.28 -9.03
CA GLU A 127 -13.65 -2.66 -8.62
C GLU A 127 -13.40 -1.35 -7.85
N ALA A 128 -12.46 -1.35 -6.90
CA ALA A 128 -12.05 -0.15 -6.18
C ALA A 128 -11.43 0.93 -7.10
N ALA A 129 -10.86 0.53 -8.23
CA ALA A 129 -10.40 1.42 -9.29
C ALA A 129 -11.53 1.85 -10.26
N GLY A 130 -12.76 1.39 -10.07
CA GLY A 130 -13.88 1.65 -10.99
C GLY A 130 -13.69 1.01 -12.36
N ILE A 131 -12.96 -0.11 -12.43
CA ILE A 131 -12.77 -0.92 -13.63
C ILE A 131 -13.73 -2.10 -13.56
N ASP A 132 -14.61 -2.21 -14.55
CA ASP A 132 -15.50 -3.37 -14.71
C ASP A 132 -14.75 -4.51 -15.42
N PRO A 133 -14.53 -5.66 -14.76
CA PRO A 133 -13.86 -6.82 -15.36
C PRO A 133 -14.61 -7.37 -16.58
N GLN A 134 -15.95 -7.27 -16.63
CA GLN A 134 -16.74 -7.74 -17.78
C GLN A 134 -16.52 -6.88 -19.02
N GLY A 135 -16.01 -5.66 -18.83
CA GLY A 135 -15.63 -4.76 -19.92
C GLY A 135 -14.28 -5.08 -20.55
N ILE A 136 -13.49 -6.02 -20.00
CA ILE A 136 -12.21 -6.40 -20.58
C ILE A 136 -12.43 -7.05 -21.96
N THR A 137 -11.70 -6.55 -22.94
CA THR A 137 -11.78 -7.00 -24.33
C THR A 137 -10.65 -7.95 -24.71
N HIS A 138 -9.49 -7.81 -24.07
CA HIS A 138 -8.29 -8.57 -24.36
C HIS A 138 -7.57 -8.92 -23.06
N VAL A 139 -7.00 -10.12 -23.03
CA VAL A 139 -6.19 -10.62 -21.92
C VAL A 139 -4.85 -11.05 -22.51
N VAL A 140 -3.74 -10.49 -22.02
CA VAL A 140 -2.39 -10.78 -22.49
C VAL A 140 -1.61 -11.45 -21.36
N MET A 141 -1.28 -12.72 -21.55
CA MET A 141 -0.48 -13.49 -20.60
C MET A 141 1.00 -13.30 -20.88
N THR A 142 1.75 -12.83 -19.89
CA THR A 142 3.20 -12.76 -19.96
C THR A 142 3.80 -14.17 -19.96
N HIS A 143 3.29 -15.04 -19.07
CA HIS A 143 3.66 -16.46 -18.94
C HIS A 143 2.65 -17.20 -18.05
N ALA A 144 2.90 -18.48 -17.75
CA ALA A 144 1.96 -19.38 -17.06
C ALA A 144 2.38 -19.75 -15.62
N HIS A 145 2.91 -18.78 -14.85
CA HIS A 145 3.15 -19.00 -13.41
C HIS A 145 1.90 -18.72 -12.56
N PRO A 146 1.85 -19.31 -11.34
CA PRO A 146 0.69 -19.22 -10.45
C PRO A 146 0.17 -17.80 -10.20
N ASP A 147 1.07 -16.84 -10.03
CA ASP A 147 0.79 -15.43 -9.75
C ASP A 147 0.25 -14.63 -10.95
N HIS A 148 0.25 -15.22 -12.15
CA HIS A 148 -0.20 -14.55 -13.37
C HIS A 148 -1.45 -15.18 -13.98
N ILE A 149 -1.58 -16.51 -13.89
CA ILE A 149 -2.59 -17.26 -14.67
C ILE A 149 -3.73 -17.83 -13.82
N LEU A 150 -3.54 -18.06 -12.52
CA LEU A 150 -4.52 -18.81 -11.74
C LEU A 150 -5.82 -18.04 -11.49
N GLY A 151 -5.81 -16.71 -11.60
CA GLY A 151 -7.02 -15.89 -11.54
C GLY A 151 -7.95 -16.03 -12.75
N ILE A 152 -7.58 -16.84 -13.76
CA ILE A 152 -8.49 -17.21 -14.85
C ILE A 152 -9.61 -18.15 -14.41
N ARG A 153 -9.38 -18.88 -13.30
CA ARG A 153 -10.32 -19.87 -12.77
C ARG A 153 -11.28 -19.18 -11.79
N ASP A 154 -12.52 -19.63 -11.79
CA ASP A 154 -13.45 -19.31 -10.71
C ASP A 154 -13.10 -20.10 -9.43
N ASP A 155 -13.81 -19.81 -8.35
CA ASP A 155 -13.66 -20.50 -7.07
C ASP A 155 -14.33 -21.89 -7.07
N PHE A 156 -14.94 -22.31 -8.17
CA PHE A 156 -15.48 -23.66 -8.30
C PHE A 156 -14.33 -24.62 -8.61
N ASP A 157 -14.16 -25.63 -7.76
CA ASP A 157 -13.19 -26.71 -7.98
C ASP A 157 -13.78 -27.73 -8.98
N GLU A 158 -14.08 -27.28 -10.20
CA GLU A 158 -14.33 -28.20 -11.30
C GLU A 158 -12.98 -28.76 -11.79
N ALA A 159 -12.88 -30.09 -11.72
CA ALA A 159 -11.70 -30.88 -12.06
C ALA A 159 -11.58 -31.11 -13.57
#